data_AF-A0A812TX11-F1
#
_entry.id   AF-A0A812TX11-F1
#
_cell.length_a   1.000
_cell.length_b   1.000
_cell.length_c   1.000
_cell.angle_alpha   90.00
_cell.angle_beta   90.00
_cell.angle_gamma   90.00
#
_symmetry.space_group_name_H-M   'P 1'
#
loop_
_entity.id
_entity.type
_entity.pdbx_description
1 polymer ?
#
loop_
_entity_poly.entity_id
_entity_poly.type
_entity_poly.pdbx_seq_one_letter_code
_entity_poly.pdbx_strand_id
1 'polypeptide(L)'
;MRLLVLVCAFACNVAVLLPFGLSVLRARLRGGQHRRFAPVDPHSIEEARPSPRPVIPPSSKRQRPPEKPTASPVLKAFDGSLINKSDYLRHLGQLSRQNKVIFVHVPKTGGSTIEDSRLFADANKFHNTKGHSEAVVLRELAPNFRSFTMVRHPCERFVSAWTYVHTTDAPEPERQWYREHFGRGKLPTYAASNFFGSDTFFSFLHFMPQHKFVFFPNKTFGVDLLLCQDNWTRSVERLREYLKPVRVPAEIERKRTLHTTHSKCSELPNKTRQRIEKAYALDMCIFYPTGAPTACDGLSVQELTVRYRNCTLHGPTN
;
A
#
# COMPACT_ATOMS: atom_id res chain seq x y z
N MET A 1 -24.50 -33.19 -48.85
CA MET A 1 -25.82 -32.77 -48.33
C MET A 1 -25.57 -31.83 -47.15
N ARG A 2 -25.76 -30.51 -47.36
CA ARG A 2 -26.67 -29.61 -46.62
C ARG A 2 -26.47 -29.64 -45.09
N LEU A 3 -25.75 -28.69 -44.50
CA LEU A 3 -26.19 -27.32 -44.13
C LEU A 3 -27.41 -27.33 -43.18
N LEU A 4 -27.22 -26.92 -41.92
CA LEU A 4 -28.15 -25.98 -41.28
C LEU A 4 -27.48 -25.26 -40.10
N VAL A 5 -27.39 -23.95 -40.28
CA VAL A 5 -27.09 -22.91 -39.29
C VAL A 5 -28.40 -22.60 -38.56
N LEU A 6 -28.39 -22.41 -37.23
CA LEU A 6 -29.49 -21.75 -36.54
C LEU A 6 -28.95 -20.58 -35.71
N VAL A 7 -29.29 -19.39 -36.19
CA VAL A 7 -29.16 -18.09 -35.52
C VAL A 7 -30.49 -17.85 -34.81
N CYS A 8 -30.46 -17.52 -33.52
CA CYS A 8 -31.60 -16.87 -32.86
C CYS A 8 -31.12 -15.57 -32.21
N ALA A 9 -31.46 -14.47 -32.87
CA ALA A 9 -31.50 -13.13 -32.31
C ALA A 9 -32.86 -12.94 -31.62
N PHE A 10 -32.87 -12.34 -30.43
CA PHE A 10 -34.05 -11.70 -29.88
C PHE A 10 -33.67 -10.30 -29.40
N ALA A 11 -34.15 -9.31 -30.16
CA ALA A 11 -34.22 -7.93 -29.76
C ALA A 11 -35.49 -7.73 -28.92
N CYS A 12 -35.43 -6.92 -27.87
CA CYS A 12 -36.61 -6.25 -27.35
C CYS A 12 -36.22 -4.87 -26.81
N ASN A 13 -36.57 -3.85 -27.59
CA ASN A 13 -36.66 -2.45 -27.19
C ASN A 13 -37.94 -2.27 -26.36
N VAL A 14 -37.87 -1.60 -25.21
CA VAL A 14 -38.94 -0.69 -24.74
C VAL A 14 -38.28 0.44 -23.95
N ALA A 15 -38.46 1.67 -24.44
CA ALA A 15 -38.16 2.92 -23.77
C ALA A 15 -39.38 3.38 -22.96
N VAL A 16 -39.20 3.85 -21.72
CA VAL A 16 -40.17 4.71 -21.02
C VAL A 16 -39.46 5.73 -20.11
N LEU A 17 -39.49 6.97 -20.58
CA LEU A 17 -39.76 8.27 -19.91
C LEU A 17 -39.36 8.52 -18.44
N LEU A 18 -38.57 9.59 -18.28
CA LEU A 18 -38.38 10.41 -17.07
C LEU A 18 -39.67 11.12 -16.62
N PRO A 19 -39.70 11.60 -15.36
CA PRO A 19 -39.86 13.04 -15.21
C PRO A 19 -38.92 13.70 -14.19
N PHE A 20 -38.77 15.00 -14.42
CA PHE A 20 -38.09 16.02 -13.64
C PHE A 20 -38.60 16.12 -12.20
N GLY A 21 -37.69 16.44 -11.29
CA GLY A 21 -38.01 16.95 -9.96
C GLY A 21 -36.97 17.97 -9.50
N LEU A 22 -37.23 19.26 -9.79
CA LEU A 22 -36.61 20.38 -9.08
C LEU A 22 -37.02 20.33 -7.60
N SER A 23 -36.09 20.57 -6.68
CA SER A 23 -36.39 21.37 -5.47
C SER A 23 -35.15 21.83 -4.69
N VAL A 24 -35.01 23.16 -4.69
CA VAL A 24 -34.78 24.03 -3.52
C VAL A 24 -33.42 23.99 -2.83
N LEU A 25 -32.61 24.98 -3.23
CA LEU A 25 -31.62 25.71 -2.46
C LEU A 25 -32.17 26.12 -1.07
N ARG A 26 -31.50 25.74 0.02
CA ARG A 26 -31.58 26.46 1.30
C ARG A 26 -30.18 26.76 1.82
N ALA A 27 -29.76 27.99 1.58
CA ALA A 27 -28.66 28.63 2.29
C ALA A 27 -29.06 28.83 3.75
N ARG A 28 -28.20 28.40 4.68
CA ARG A 28 -28.27 28.79 6.09
C ARG A 28 -27.02 29.59 6.43
N LEU A 29 -27.21 30.90 6.54
CA LEU A 29 -26.26 31.85 7.10
C LEU A 29 -26.47 31.96 8.62
N ARG A 30 -25.39 32.40 9.28
CA ARG A 30 -25.27 33.06 10.59
C ARG A 30 -24.95 32.16 11.79
N GLY A 31 -23.88 32.57 12.48
CA GLY A 31 -23.51 32.10 13.80
C GLY A 31 -22.07 32.45 14.17
N GLY A 32 -21.68 33.72 14.05
CA GLY A 32 -20.40 34.20 14.57
C GLY A 32 -20.41 34.14 16.10
N GLN A 33 -19.47 33.41 16.69
CA GLN A 33 -19.20 33.47 18.12
C GLN A 33 -17.94 34.28 18.37
N HIS A 34 -18.14 35.31 19.19
CA HIS A 34 -17.14 36.23 19.69
C HIS A 34 -16.11 35.52 20.57
N ARG A 35 -14.86 35.92 20.36
CA ARG A 35 -13.69 35.70 21.22
C ARG A 35 -13.97 36.19 22.64
N ARG A 36 -13.64 35.39 23.64
CA ARG A 36 -13.23 35.87 24.98
C ARG A 36 -11.81 35.38 25.23
N PHE A 37 -10.87 36.32 25.21
CA PHE A 37 -9.52 36.10 25.72
C PHE A 37 -9.57 36.22 27.24
N ALA A 38 -8.99 35.23 27.93
CA ALA A 38 -8.76 35.31 29.37
C ALA A 38 -7.59 36.27 29.66
N PRO A 39 -7.61 36.99 30.78
CA PRO A 39 -6.51 37.86 31.20
C PRO A 39 -5.26 37.02 31.55
N VAL A 40 -4.11 37.48 31.05
CA VAL A 40 -2.78 36.95 31.37
C VAL A 40 -2.30 37.63 32.66
N ASP A 41 -1.90 36.82 33.62
CA ASP A 41 -1.36 37.21 34.92
C ASP A 41 0.07 37.78 34.77
N PRO A 42 0.36 39.02 35.23
CA PRO A 42 1.66 39.67 34.99
C PRO A 42 2.76 39.37 36.03
N HIS A 43 2.60 38.39 36.93
CA HIS A 43 3.62 38.11 37.97
C HIS A 43 4.23 36.71 37.91
N SER A 44 5.24 36.54 37.05
CA SER A 44 6.29 35.53 37.22
C SER A 44 7.52 35.88 36.38
N ILE A 45 8.29 36.86 36.86
CA ILE A 45 9.69 37.05 36.42
C ILE A 45 10.53 36.22 37.38
N GLU A 46 10.87 34.99 36.96
CA GLU A 46 11.87 34.18 37.63
C GLU A 46 13.24 34.50 36.98
N GLU A 47 14.18 34.96 37.80
CA GLU A 47 15.52 35.34 37.38
C GLU A 47 16.28 34.14 36.80
N ALA A 48 16.65 34.24 35.53
CA ALA A 48 17.46 33.26 34.84
C ALA A 48 18.88 33.22 35.44
N ARG A 49 19.22 32.12 36.12
CA ARG A 49 20.60 31.82 36.50
C ARG A 49 21.45 31.58 35.24
N PRO A 50 22.70 32.09 35.18
CA PRO A 50 23.56 31.90 34.03
C PRO A 50 23.97 30.43 33.87
N SER A 51 23.65 29.86 32.71
CA SER A 51 24.05 28.50 32.32
C SER A 51 25.59 28.38 32.24
N PRO A 52 26.18 27.27 32.71
CA PRO A 52 27.62 27.03 32.59
C PRO A 52 28.03 26.93 31.11
N ARG A 53 29.20 27.48 30.79
CA ARG A 53 29.78 27.47 29.44
C ARG A 53 29.94 26.03 28.93
N PRO A 54 29.56 25.73 27.69
CA PRO A 54 29.74 24.40 27.12
C PRO A 54 31.24 24.11 26.95
N VAL A 55 31.68 22.99 27.49
CA VAL A 55 33.01 22.42 27.25
C VAL A 55 33.04 21.96 25.80
N ILE A 56 33.92 22.56 25.00
CA ILE A 56 34.13 22.20 23.60
C ILE A 56 34.89 20.87 23.56
N PRO A 57 34.32 19.77 23.03
CA PRO A 57 35.06 18.53 22.88
C PRO A 57 36.10 18.66 21.75
N PRO A 58 37.25 17.97 21.85
CA PRO A 58 38.30 18.04 20.85
C PRO A 58 37.80 17.58 19.48
N SER A 59 38.26 18.29 18.45
CA SER A 59 37.85 18.13 17.04
C SER A 59 37.87 16.66 16.61
N SER A 60 36.70 16.13 16.26
CA SER A 60 36.58 14.81 15.66
C SER A 60 37.30 14.79 14.32
N LYS A 61 38.19 13.80 14.15
CA LYS A 61 38.86 13.52 12.88
C LYS A 61 37.78 13.35 11.80
N ARG A 62 37.92 14.09 10.69
CA ARG A 62 37.09 13.98 9.49
C ARG A 62 36.88 12.51 9.12
N GLN A 63 35.68 11.99 9.37
CA GLN A 63 35.26 10.71 8.81
C GLN A 63 35.10 10.90 7.30
N ARG A 64 35.68 9.99 6.52
CA ARG A 64 35.48 9.97 5.06
C ARG A 64 33.99 9.84 4.78
N PRO A 65 33.45 10.55 3.76
CA PRO A 65 32.07 10.40 3.36
C PRO A 65 31.78 8.91 3.07
N PRO A 66 30.60 8.40 3.44
CA PRO A 66 30.23 7.02 3.17
C PRO A 66 30.32 6.77 1.67
N GLU A 67 31.04 5.73 1.29
CA GLU A 67 31.07 5.24 -0.09
C GLU A 67 29.62 5.01 -0.55
N LYS A 68 29.28 5.57 -1.71
CA LYS A 68 27.99 5.31 -2.35
C LYS A 68 27.83 3.80 -2.50
N PRO A 69 26.67 3.22 -2.16
CA PRO A 69 26.43 1.80 -2.36
C PRO A 69 26.71 1.46 -3.82
N THR A 70 27.72 0.63 -4.06
CA THR A 70 27.96 0.05 -5.38
C THR A 70 26.71 -0.71 -5.77
N ALA A 71 26.15 -0.39 -6.94
CA ALA A 71 24.96 -1.03 -7.47
C ALA A 71 25.06 -2.56 -7.35
N SER A 72 23.96 -3.19 -6.94
CA SER A 72 23.83 -4.63 -6.79
C SER A 72 24.30 -5.34 -8.08
N PRO A 73 24.97 -6.51 -8.00
CA PRO A 73 25.40 -7.29 -9.17
C PRO A 73 24.25 -7.75 -10.08
N VAL A 74 23.00 -7.55 -9.67
CA VAL A 74 21.79 -8.07 -10.32
C VAL A 74 21.57 -7.49 -11.73
N LEU A 75 22.12 -6.32 -12.06
CA LEU A 75 22.04 -5.77 -13.43
C LEU A 75 23.34 -5.06 -13.86
N LYS A 76 24.45 -5.80 -13.95
CA LYS A 76 25.53 -5.42 -14.88
C LYS A 76 25.15 -5.87 -16.30
N ALA A 77 24.23 -5.13 -16.93
CA ALA A 77 24.07 -4.98 -18.40
C ALA A 77 22.70 -4.32 -18.66
N PHE A 78 22.69 -3.00 -18.78
CA PHE A 78 21.51 -2.23 -19.20
C PHE A 78 21.57 -2.05 -20.74
N ASP A 79 21.63 -3.16 -21.47
CA ASP A 79 21.58 -3.17 -22.96
C ASP A 79 20.21 -3.59 -23.51
N GLY A 80 19.21 -3.75 -22.64
CA GLY A 80 17.85 -4.11 -23.04
C GLY A 80 17.62 -5.60 -23.31
N SER A 81 18.56 -6.49 -22.97
CA SER A 81 18.45 -7.93 -23.29
C SER A 81 17.83 -8.83 -22.20
N LEU A 82 17.67 -8.39 -20.94
CA LEU A 82 17.32 -9.31 -19.84
C LEU A 82 15.90 -9.20 -19.27
N ILE A 83 15.14 -8.16 -19.61
CA ILE A 83 13.72 -8.09 -19.29
C ILE A 83 12.97 -8.09 -20.61
N ASN A 84 12.19 -9.15 -20.88
CA ASN A 84 11.33 -9.17 -22.06
C ASN A 84 10.48 -7.88 -22.06
N LYS A 85 10.30 -7.28 -23.23
CA LYS A 85 9.46 -6.10 -23.43
C LYS A 85 8.13 -6.21 -22.67
N SER A 86 7.50 -7.37 -22.64
CA SER A 86 6.27 -7.60 -21.86
C SER A 86 6.44 -7.33 -20.36
N ASP A 87 7.51 -7.79 -19.74
CA ASP A 87 7.76 -7.61 -18.30
C ASP A 87 8.16 -6.17 -17.99
N TYR A 88 8.99 -5.56 -18.84
CA TYR A 88 9.30 -4.13 -18.73
C TYR A 88 8.02 -3.29 -18.75
N LEU A 89 7.12 -3.57 -19.68
CA LEU A 89 5.83 -2.87 -19.80
C LEU A 89 4.94 -3.06 -18.56
N ARG A 90 5.01 -4.21 -17.86
CA ARG A 90 4.23 -4.45 -16.62
C ARG A 90 4.66 -3.56 -15.46
N HIS A 91 5.94 -3.18 -15.41
CA HIS A 91 6.46 -2.32 -14.34
C HIS A 91 6.03 -0.85 -14.51
N LEU A 92 5.71 -0.44 -15.74
CA LEU A 92 5.48 0.96 -16.06
C LEU A 92 4.16 1.52 -15.51
N GLY A 93 3.16 0.67 -15.21
CA GLY A 93 1.92 1.08 -14.55
C GLY A 93 2.15 1.71 -13.16
N GLN A 94 3.30 1.42 -12.54
CA GLN A 94 3.69 1.89 -11.21
C GLN A 94 4.57 3.15 -11.25
N LEU A 95 4.81 3.72 -12.43
CA LEU A 95 5.71 4.85 -12.65
C LEU A 95 4.96 6.02 -13.28
N SER A 96 4.84 7.14 -12.55
CA SER A 96 4.47 8.42 -13.17
C SER A 96 5.74 9.16 -13.57
N ARG A 97 6.00 9.19 -14.88
CA ARG A 97 7.13 9.91 -15.47
C ARG A 97 6.91 11.41 -15.41
N GLN A 98 5.67 11.84 -15.65
CA GLN A 98 5.29 13.25 -15.56
C GLN A 98 5.55 13.81 -14.17
N ASN A 99 5.20 13.06 -13.12
CA ASN A 99 5.36 13.51 -11.73
C ASN A 99 6.72 13.11 -11.10
N LYS A 100 7.50 12.25 -11.79
CA LYS A 100 8.72 11.60 -11.29
C LYS A 100 8.50 10.84 -9.99
N VAL A 101 7.48 9.98 -9.98
CA VAL A 101 7.02 9.23 -8.81
C VAL A 101 6.88 7.74 -9.10
N ILE A 102 7.28 6.92 -8.13
CA ILE A 102 7.08 5.46 -8.08
C ILE A 102 6.02 5.15 -7.03
N PHE A 103 5.05 4.30 -7.37
CA PHE A 103 4.17 3.67 -6.39
C PHE A 103 4.42 2.16 -6.35
N VAL A 104 5.04 1.68 -5.27
CA VAL A 104 5.22 0.24 -5.05
C VAL A 104 3.90 -0.34 -4.55
N HIS A 105 3.13 -0.96 -5.44
CA HIS A 105 1.78 -1.43 -5.19
C HIS A 105 1.79 -2.81 -4.56
N VAL A 106 1.69 -2.83 -3.23
CA VAL A 106 1.40 -4.04 -2.46
C VAL A 106 -0.06 -4.45 -2.72
N PRO A 107 -0.34 -5.67 -3.22
CA PRO A 107 -1.71 -6.11 -3.50
C PRO A 107 -2.65 -5.93 -2.30
N LYS A 108 -3.90 -5.54 -2.61
CA LYS A 108 -5.01 -5.43 -1.65
C LYS A 108 -4.83 -4.40 -0.53
N THR A 109 -3.97 -3.41 -0.73
CA THR A 109 -3.81 -2.26 0.17
C THR A 109 -4.52 -1.00 -0.31
N GLY A 110 -5.33 -1.10 -1.38
CA GLY A 110 -6.02 0.05 -1.98
C GLY A 110 -5.24 0.74 -3.11
N GLY A 111 -4.17 0.11 -3.61
CA GLY A 111 -3.32 0.69 -4.65
C GLY A 111 -4.04 1.00 -5.97
N SER A 112 -5.08 0.24 -6.34
CA SER A 112 -5.99 0.58 -7.45
C SER A 112 -6.47 2.02 -7.41
N THR A 113 -6.84 2.54 -6.24
CA THR A 113 -7.31 3.93 -6.10
C THR A 113 -6.24 4.95 -6.46
N ILE A 114 -4.97 4.63 -6.19
CA ILE A 114 -3.82 5.48 -6.45
C ILE A 114 -3.44 5.41 -7.94
N GLU A 115 -3.33 4.20 -8.50
CA GLU A 115 -3.00 3.97 -9.91
C GLU A 115 -4.07 4.51 -10.86
N ASP A 116 -5.35 4.38 -10.51
CA ASP A 116 -6.48 4.89 -11.32
C ASP A 116 -6.68 6.42 -11.18
N SER A 117 -5.82 7.10 -10.43
CA SER A 117 -5.93 8.55 -10.22
C SER A 117 -5.13 9.35 -11.24
N ARG A 118 -5.36 10.66 -11.30
CA ARG A 118 -4.56 11.56 -12.15
C ARG A 118 -3.09 11.64 -11.76
N LEU A 119 -2.68 11.13 -10.60
CA LEU A 119 -1.28 11.04 -10.22
C LEU A 119 -0.48 10.11 -11.14
N PHE A 120 -1.15 9.13 -11.76
CA PHE A 120 -0.56 8.14 -12.67
C PHE A 120 -1.25 8.15 -14.05
N ALA A 121 -1.91 9.24 -14.43
CA ALA A 121 -2.60 9.34 -15.72
C ALA A 121 -1.68 9.14 -16.92
N ASP A 122 -0.40 9.49 -16.81
CA ASP A 122 0.59 9.24 -17.86
C ASP A 122 0.94 7.76 -17.99
N ALA A 123 0.98 7.00 -16.88
CA ALA A 123 1.17 5.55 -16.90
C ALA A 123 0.00 4.82 -17.58
N ASN A 124 -1.23 5.24 -17.24
CA ASN A 124 -2.46 4.62 -17.77
C ASN A 124 -2.62 4.75 -19.29
N LYS A 125 -1.96 5.72 -19.93
CA LYS A 125 -1.96 5.87 -21.40
C LYS A 125 -1.18 4.78 -22.12
N PHE A 126 -0.20 4.19 -21.44
CA PHE A 126 0.70 3.21 -22.02
C PHE A 126 0.41 1.80 -21.50
N HIS A 127 -0.32 1.68 -20.37
CA HIS A 127 -0.53 0.41 -19.67
C HIS A 127 -1.95 0.30 -19.10
N ASN A 128 -2.66 -0.75 -19.50
CA ASN A 128 -3.97 -1.09 -18.95
C ASN A 128 -3.89 -1.98 -17.70
N THR A 129 -2.69 -2.44 -17.33
CA THR A 129 -2.49 -3.40 -16.25
C THR A 129 -1.84 -2.75 -15.03
N LYS A 130 -2.47 -2.97 -13.88
CA LYS A 130 -1.94 -2.63 -12.57
C LYS A 130 -0.72 -3.50 -12.28
N GLY A 131 0.38 -2.88 -11.86
CA GLY A 131 1.65 -3.56 -11.62
C GLY A 131 1.79 -3.98 -10.17
N HIS A 132 2.54 -5.05 -9.91
CA HIS A 132 2.86 -5.55 -8.57
C HIS A 132 4.34 -5.92 -8.48
N SER A 133 5.17 -4.96 -8.84
CA SER A 133 6.62 -5.10 -8.90
C SER A 133 7.25 -4.78 -7.55
N GLU A 134 8.33 -5.48 -7.23
CA GLU A 134 9.13 -5.20 -6.04
C GLU A 134 9.87 -3.85 -6.16
N ALA A 135 10.14 -3.23 -5.02
CA ALA A 135 10.81 -1.94 -4.93
C ALA A 135 12.19 -1.96 -5.60
N VAL A 136 12.93 -3.07 -5.51
CA VAL A 136 14.27 -3.20 -6.13
C VAL A 136 14.20 -2.98 -7.64
N VAL A 137 13.26 -3.64 -8.31
CA VAL A 137 13.05 -3.52 -9.76
C VAL A 137 12.68 -2.09 -10.13
N LEU A 138 11.73 -1.48 -9.42
CA LEU A 138 11.25 -0.13 -9.75
C LEU A 138 12.31 0.95 -9.49
N ARG A 139 13.15 0.76 -8.46
CA ARG A 139 14.23 1.68 -8.13
C ARG A 139 15.41 1.57 -9.10
N GLU A 140 15.66 0.38 -9.65
CA GLU A 140 16.62 0.22 -10.74
C GLU A 140 16.13 0.90 -12.03
N LEU A 141 14.83 0.81 -12.34
CA LEU A 141 14.23 1.46 -13.52
C LEU A 141 14.18 2.99 -13.43
N ALA A 142 13.97 3.54 -12.24
CA ALA A 142 13.81 4.98 -12.04
C ALA A 142 14.47 5.48 -10.73
N PRO A 143 15.81 5.42 -10.63
CA PRO A 143 16.52 5.64 -9.36
C PRO A 143 16.35 7.05 -8.77
N ASN A 144 16.04 8.03 -9.62
CA ASN A 144 15.89 9.44 -9.24
C ASN A 144 14.43 9.84 -8.95
N PHE A 145 13.49 8.89 -8.97
CA PHE A 145 12.08 9.19 -8.71
C PHE A 145 11.79 9.06 -7.21
N ARG A 146 10.89 9.90 -6.73
CA ARG A 146 10.35 9.77 -5.37
C ARG A 146 9.47 8.53 -5.30
N SER A 147 9.61 7.72 -4.27
CA SER A 147 8.90 6.47 -4.13
C SER A 147 8.03 6.44 -2.88
N PHE A 148 6.88 5.80 -2.99
CA PHE A 148 6.03 5.53 -1.83
C PHE A 148 5.32 4.20 -1.99
N THR A 149 4.83 3.66 -0.89
CA THR A 149 4.01 2.45 -0.85
C THR A 149 2.87 2.61 0.13
N MET A 150 1.94 1.68 0.11
CA MET A 150 0.86 1.59 1.08
C MET A 150 0.74 0.16 1.58
N VAL A 151 0.75 0.00 2.89
CA VAL A 151 0.55 -1.28 3.57
C VAL A 151 -0.79 -1.29 4.31
N ARG A 152 -1.23 -2.49 4.68
CA ARG A 152 -2.48 -2.76 5.40
C ARG A 152 -2.22 -3.81 6.49
N HIS A 153 -3.07 -3.87 7.52
CA HIS A 153 -2.97 -4.91 8.54
C HIS A 153 -2.92 -6.29 7.87
N PRO A 154 -1.90 -7.13 8.12
CA PRO A 154 -1.68 -8.36 7.35
C PRO A 154 -2.91 -9.29 7.28
N CYS A 155 -3.64 -9.44 8.40
CA CYS A 155 -4.87 -10.23 8.41
C CYS A 155 -6.00 -9.60 7.60
N GLU A 156 -6.18 -8.28 7.67
CA GLU A 156 -7.18 -7.55 6.88
C GLU A 156 -6.88 -7.61 5.38
N ARG A 157 -5.59 -7.51 5.02
CA ARG A 157 -5.10 -7.69 3.66
C ARG A 157 -5.36 -9.10 3.15
N PHE A 158 -5.06 -10.11 3.97
CA PHE A 158 -5.32 -11.50 3.63
C PHE A 158 -6.81 -11.75 3.40
N VAL A 159 -7.71 -11.27 4.26
CA VAL A 159 -9.16 -11.43 4.04
C VAL A 159 -9.61 -10.75 2.75
N SER A 160 -9.09 -9.56 2.45
CA SER A 160 -9.36 -8.90 1.17
C SER A 160 -8.84 -9.68 -0.04
N ALA A 161 -7.66 -10.30 0.05
CA ALA A 161 -7.12 -11.17 -0.99
C ALA A 161 -7.98 -12.43 -1.17
N TRP A 162 -8.34 -13.09 -0.06
CA TRP A 162 -9.21 -14.24 -0.02
C TRP A 162 -10.54 -13.95 -0.71
N THR A 163 -11.24 -12.88 -0.33
CA THR A 163 -12.54 -12.61 -0.94
C THR A 163 -12.40 -12.23 -2.40
N TYR A 164 -11.36 -11.48 -2.78
CA TYR A 164 -11.11 -11.12 -4.18
C TYR A 164 -11.01 -12.35 -5.09
N VAL A 165 -10.20 -13.35 -4.72
CA VAL A 165 -10.03 -14.57 -5.54
C VAL A 165 -11.28 -15.45 -5.60
N HIS A 166 -12.23 -15.26 -4.67
CA HIS A 166 -13.53 -15.93 -4.69
C HIS A 166 -14.60 -15.18 -5.51
N THR A 167 -14.34 -13.94 -5.88
CA THR A 167 -15.25 -13.18 -6.75
C THR A 167 -15.00 -13.48 -8.23
N THR A 168 -15.97 -13.18 -9.09
CA THR A 168 -15.83 -13.27 -10.55
C THR A 168 -14.86 -12.25 -11.14
N ASP A 169 -14.36 -11.31 -10.33
CA ASP A 169 -13.53 -10.19 -10.77
C ASP A 169 -12.05 -10.56 -10.94
N ALA A 170 -11.62 -11.72 -10.44
CA ALA A 170 -10.26 -12.22 -10.66
C ALA A 170 -10.11 -12.80 -12.08
N PRO A 171 -9.02 -12.55 -12.81
CA PRO A 171 -8.75 -13.17 -14.12
C PRO A 171 -8.79 -14.70 -14.06
N GLU A 172 -9.14 -15.36 -15.17
CA GLU A 172 -9.29 -16.84 -15.21
C GLU A 172 -8.04 -17.61 -14.72
N PRO A 173 -6.79 -17.23 -15.07
CA PRO A 173 -5.61 -17.92 -14.52
C PRO A 173 -5.52 -17.84 -12.99
N GLU A 174 -5.91 -16.71 -12.39
CA GLU A 174 -5.93 -16.55 -10.94
C GLU A 174 -7.03 -17.40 -10.30
N ARG A 175 -8.21 -17.44 -10.93
CA ARG A 175 -9.31 -18.31 -10.49
C ARG A 175 -8.94 -19.79 -10.62
N GLN A 176 -8.23 -20.17 -11.67
CA GLN A 176 -7.75 -21.54 -11.85
C GLN A 176 -6.75 -21.92 -10.77
N TRP A 177 -5.70 -21.10 -10.56
CA TRP A 177 -4.72 -21.33 -9.51
C TRP A 177 -5.41 -21.45 -8.14
N TYR A 178 -6.39 -20.60 -7.88
CA TYR A 178 -7.22 -20.67 -6.68
C TYR A 178 -7.99 -21.99 -6.58
N ARG A 179 -8.69 -22.44 -7.63
CA ARG A 179 -9.44 -23.70 -7.62
C ARG A 179 -8.54 -24.91 -7.37
N GLU A 180 -7.33 -24.92 -7.92
CA GLU A 180 -6.34 -25.99 -7.76
C GLU A 180 -5.80 -26.09 -6.33
N HIS A 181 -5.59 -24.96 -5.65
CA HIS A 181 -4.91 -24.94 -4.34
C HIS A 181 -5.85 -24.78 -3.13
N PHE A 182 -7.05 -24.21 -3.32
CA PHE A 182 -7.97 -23.87 -2.23
C PHE A 182 -9.35 -24.53 -2.41
N GLY A 183 -9.72 -24.87 -3.64
CA GLY A 183 -11.02 -25.46 -3.96
C GLY A 183 -12.21 -24.59 -3.52
N ARG A 184 -13.30 -25.23 -3.11
CA ARG A 184 -14.53 -24.58 -2.57
C ARG A 184 -14.54 -24.50 -1.04
N GLY A 185 -13.39 -24.63 -0.40
CA GLY A 185 -13.28 -24.67 1.06
C GLY A 185 -13.59 -23.33 1.72
N LYS A 186 -14.07 -23.37 2.98
CA LYS A 186 -14.22 -22.15 3.79
C LYS A 186 -12.86 -21.74 4.36
N LEU A 187 -12.66 -20.44 4.56
CA LEU A 187 -11.40 -19.89 5.06
C LEU A 187 -10.87 -20.55 6.35
N PRO A 188 -11.68 -20.81 7.41
CA PRO A 188 -11.19 -21.47 8.62
C PRO A 188 -10.60 -22.85 8.36
N THR A 189 -11.20 -23.64 7.46
CA THR A 189 -10.70 -24.96 7.07
C THR A 189 -9.35 -24.83 6.37
N TYR A 190 -9.22 -23.84 5.48
CA TYR A 190 -8.00 -23.62 4.74
C TYR A 190 -6.84 -23.12 5.62
N ALA A 191 -7.10 -22.16 6.51
CA ALA A 191 -6.10 -21.65 7.45
C ALA A 191 -5.56 -22.72 8.43
N ALA A 192 -6.30 -23.81 8.61
CA ALA A 192 -5.88 -24.96 9.40
C ALA A 192 -5.02 -25.97 8.61
N SER A 193 -4.94 -25.86 7.28
CA SER A 193 -4.18 -26.77 6.43
C SER A 193 -2.65 -26.56 6.55
N ASN A 194 -1.87 -27.58 6.19
CA ASN A 194 -0.41 -27.50 6.15
C ASN A 194 0.11 -26.70 4.94
N PHE A 195 -0.73 -26.47 3.93
CA PHE A 195 -0.38 -25.66 2.78
C PHE A 195 -0.33 -24.17 3.14
N PHE A 196 -1.13 -23.75 4.13
CA PHE A 196 -1.19 -22.35 4.57
C PHE A 196 0.15 -21.88 5.16
N GLY A 197 0.68 -20.79 4.60
CA GLY A 197 1.97 -20.23 5.01
C GLY A 197 3.20 -20.91 4.40
N SER A 198 3.02 -21.84 3.45
CA SER A 198 4.11 -22.42 2.68
C SER A 198 4.68 -21.44 1.63
N ASP A 199 5.87 -21.72 1.10
CA ASP A 199 6.46 -20.94 0.01
C ASP A 199 5.59 -20.97 -1.25
N THR A 200 4.95 -22.11 -1.55
CA THR A 200 3.99 -22.23 -2.67
C THR A 200 2.76 -21.37 -2.45
N PHE A 201 2.28 -21.25 -1.21
CA PHE A 201 1.19 -20.33 -0.90
C PHE A 201 1.61 -18.87 -1.12
N PHE A 202 2.82 -18.50 -0.69
CA PHE A 202 3.34 -17.15 -0.85
C PHE A 202 3.87 -16.82 -2.25
N SER A 203 3.97 -17.79 -3.15
CA SER A 203 4.32 -17.54 -4.56
C SER A 203 3.15 -16.90 -5.33
N PHE A 204 1.92 -17.02 -4.83
CA PHE A 204 0.80 -16.29 -5.38
C PHE A 204 0.79 -14.84 -4.91
N LEU A 205 0.89 -13.94 -5.88
CA LEU A 205 1.14 -12.52 -5.70
C LEU A 205 0.24 -11.84 -4.66
N HIS A 206 -1.07 -12.15 -4.67
CA HIS A 206 -2.04 -11.58 -3.74
C HIS A 206 -1.82 -12.00 -2.28
N PHE A 207 -1.20 -13.15 -2.04
CA PHE A 207 -0.87 -13.67 -0.71
C PHE A 207 0.58 -13.43 -0.32
N MET A 208 1.47 -13.10 -1.26
CA MET A 208 2.86 -12.77 -0.98
C MET A 208 3.00 -11.71 0.12
N PRO A 209 3.81 -11.91 1.17
CA PRO A 209 3.97 -10.95 2.27
C PRO A 209 4.37 -9.56 1.80
N GLN A 210 3.88 -8.53 2.49
CA GLN A 210 4.07 -7.12 2.12
C GLN A 210 5.55 -6.73 2.13
N HIS A 211 6.32 -7.24 3.09
CA HIS A 211 7.75 -6.93 3.17
C HIS A 211 8.54 -7.37 1.93
N LYS A 212 8.10 -8.42 1.21
CA LYS A 212 8.76 -8.87 -0.03
C LYS A 212 8.65 -7.84 -1.17
N PHE A 213 7.64 -6.98 -1.15
CA PHE A 213 7.51 -5.93 -2.16
C PHE A 213 8.35 -4.70 -1.86
N VAL A 214 8.65 -4.41 -0.59
CA VAL A 214 9.11 -3.07 -0.18
C VAL A 214 10.49 -3.04 0.47
N PHE A 215 11.09 -4.20 0.78
CA PHE A 215 12.46 -4.28 1.28
C PHE A 215 13.42 -4.78 0.22
N PHE A 216 14.64 -4.26 0.23
CA PHE A 216 15.74 -4.79 -0.56
C PHE A 216 16.34 -6.06 0.08
N PRO A 217 17.08 -6.89 -0.68
CA PRO A 217 17.72 -8.10 -0.16
C PRO A 217 18.65 -7.85 1.04
N ASN A 218 19.26 -6.67 1.14
CA ASN A 218 20.10 -6.26 2.27
C ASN A 218 19.29 -5.81 3.52
N LYS A 219 17.98 -6.08 3.54
CA LYS A 219 17.06 -5.76 4.64
C LYS A 219 16.88 -4.27 4.90
N THR A 220 17.16 -3.40 3.92
CA THR A 220 16.80 -1.97 4.00
C THR A 220 15.45 -1.71 3.36
N PHE A 221 14.68 -0.80 3.94
CA PHE A 221 13.41 -0.38 3.36
C PHE A 221 13.66 0.35 2.04
N GLY A 222 13.06 -0.14 0.96
CA GLY A 222 13.39 0.22 -0.43
C GLY A 222 12.55 1.35 -1.02
N VAL A 223 11.70 2.00 -0.21
CA VAL A 223 10.88 3.14 -0.64
C VAL A 223 11.03 4.30 0.34
N ASP A 224 10.77 5.52 -0.13
CA ASP A 224 11.02 6.74 0.65
C ASP A 224 9.89 7.08 1.63
N LEU A 225 8.65 6.66 1.34
CA LEU A 225 7.49 6.90 2.19
C LEU A 225 6.59 5.66 2.35
N LEU A 226 6.30 5.31 3.60
CA LEU A 226 5.26 4.33 3.97
C LEU A 226 3.93 5.03 4.28
N LEU A 227 2.89 4.61 3.59
CA LEU A 227 1.49 4.93 3.88
C LEU A 227 0.76 3.75 4.53
N CYS A 228 -0.29 4.05 5.27
CA CYS A 228 -1.03 3.12 6.11
C CYS A 228 -2.51 3.13 5.70
N GLN A 229 -2.99 2.08 5.03
CA GLN A 229 -4.36 2.03 4.53
C GLN A 229 -5.39 2.15 5.66
N ASP A 230 -5.08 1.55 6.81
CA ASP A 230 -5.87 1.60 8.05
C ASP A 230 -6.15 3.05 8.48
N ASN A 231 -5.29 4.00 8.08
CA ASN A 231 -5.48 5.44 8.26
C ASN A 231 -5.39 6.20 6.93
N TRP A 232 -6.34 5.94 6.02
CA TRP A 232 -6.37 6.48 4.67
C TRP A 232 -6.25 8.02 4.61
N THR A 233 -7.05 8.74 5.41
CA THR A 233 -7.06 10.22 5.39
C THR A 233 -5.68 10.79 5.74
N ARG A 234 -5.09 10.35 6.85
CA ARG A 234 -3.73 10.77 7.24
C ARG A 234 -2.68 10.34 6.22
N SER A 235 -2.84 9.17 5.62
CA SER A 235 -1.95 8.71 4.54
C SER A 235 -2.00 9.63 3.32
N VAL A 236 -3.18 10.08 2.91
CA VAL A 236 -3.33 11.03 1.79
C VAL A 236 -2.74 12.40 2.15
N GLU A 237 -2.87 12.86 3.40
CA GLU A 237 -2.22 14.08 3.88
C GLU A 237 -0.69 13.98 3.85
N ARG A 238 -0.12 12.88 4.35
CA ARG A 238 1.33 12.62 4.29
C ARG A 238 1.84 12.53 2.86
N LEU A 239 1.07 11.91 1.96
CA LEU A 239 1.39 11.84 0.54
C LEU A 239 1.40 13.23 -0.10
N ARG A 240 0.44 14.10 0.24
CA ARG A 240 0.40 15.50 -0.23
C ARG A 240 1.65 16.25 0.19
N GLU A 241 2.04 16.14 1.45
CA GLU A 241 3.24 16.81 1.97
C GLU A 241 4.50 16.32 1.24
N TYR A 242 4.67 14.99 1.19
CA TYR A 242 5.83 14.35 0.58
C TYR A 242 5.99 14.67 -0.92
N LEU A 243 4.87 14.79 -1.65
CA LEU A 243 4.90 14.99 -3.09
C LEU A 243 4.97 16.46 -3.54
N LYS A 244 4.93 17.45 -2.63
CA LYS A 244 5.09 18.87 -3.00
C LYS A 244 6.29 19.09 -3.94
N PRO A 245 6.15 19.90 -5.02
CA PRO A 245 4.97 20.69 -5.41
C PRO A 245 3.92 19.91 -6.24
N VAL A 246 4.08 18.61 -6.47
CA VAL A 246 3.12 17.79 -7.22
C VAL A 246 1.79 17.75 -6.48
N ARG A 247 0.71 18.10 -7.17
CA ARG A 247 -0.64 18.09 -6.61
C ARG A 247 -1.17 16.66 -6.53
N VAL A 248 -1.41 16.16 -5.32
CA VAL A 248 -2.15 14.91 -5.11
C VAL A 248 -3.64 15.14 -5.41
N PRO A 249 -4.23 14.39 -6.36
CA PRO A 249 -5.61 14.61 -6.76
C PRO A 249 -6.63 14.27 -5.65
N ALA A 250 -7.71 15.05 -5.55
CA ALA A 250 -8.75 14.87 -4.53
C ALA A 250 -9.57 13.58 -4.72
N GLU A 251 -9.59 12.98 -5.91
CA GLU A 251 -10.23 11.69 -6.15
C GLU A 251 -9.62 10.53 -5.34
N ILE A 252 -8.35 10.60 -4.95
CA ILE A 252 -7.71 9.61 -4.08
C ILE A 252 -8.38 9.61 -2.70
N GLU A 253 -8.83 10.76 -2.22
CA GLU A 253 -9.53 10.89 -0.94
C GLU A 253 -10.99 10.43 -1.02
N ARG A 254 -11.67 10.74 -2.14
CA ARG A 254 -13.11 10.47 -2.32
C ARG A 254 -13.44 9.00 -2.58
N LYS A 255 -12.54 8.23 -3.20
CA LYS A 255 -12.74 6.79 -3.48
C LYS A 255 -12.61 5.88 -2.24
N ARG A 256 -12.82 6.42 -1.03
CA ARG A 256 -12.77 5.71 0.26
C ARG A 256 -13.84 4.60 0.38
N THR A 257 -14.86 4.58 -0.49
CA THR A 257 -15.90 3.55 -0.52
C THR A 257 -15.34 2.23 -1.04
N LEU A 258 -14.48 1.58 -0.25
CA LEU A 258 -14.48 0.13 -0.21
C LEU A 258 -15.89 -0.23 0.27
N HIS A 259 -16.77 -0.59 -0.65
CA HIS A 259 -17.87 -1.47 -0.32
C HIS A 259 -17.21 -2.68 0.33
N THR A 260 -17.16 -2.73 1.67
CA THR A 260 -16.68 -3.90 2.39
C THR A 260 -17.78 -4.95 2.29
N THR A 261 -17.90 -5.53 1.10
CA THR A 261 -18.65 -6.77 0.87
C THR A 261 -17.90 -7.98 1.44
N HIS A 262 -16.72 -7.74 2.02
CA HIS A 262 -15.83 -8.76 2.56
C HIS A 262 -15.90 -8.72 4.09
N SER A 263 -15.82 -9.88 4.71
CA SER A 263 -15.68 -10.00 6.15
C SER A 263 -14.45 -9.25 6.65
N LYS A 264 -14.48 -8.82 7.91
CA LYS A 264 -13.30 -8.25 8.58
C LYS A 264 -12.46 -9.33 9.23
N CYS A 265 -11.18 -9.05 9.47
CA CYS A 265 -10.33 -9.96 10.24
C CYS A 265 -10.90 -10.21 11.64
N SER A 266 -11.52 -9.19 12.25
CA SER A 266 -12.17 -9.27 13.56
C SER A 266 -13.38 -10.23 13.61
N GLU A 267 -13.96 -10.58 12.46
CA GLU A 267 -15.11 -11.48 12.35
C GLU A 267 -14.69 -12.95 12.20
N LEU A 268 -13.38 -13.22 12.04
CA LEU A 268 -12.86 -14.57 11.93
C LEU A 268 -12.80 -15.27 13.29
N PRO A 269 -12.96 -16.60 13.34
CA PRO A 269 -12.65 -17.37 14.55
C PRO A 269 -11.23 -17.08 15.03
N ASN A 270 -11.04 -16.94 16.35
CA ASN A 270 -9.75 -16.53 16.91
C ASN A 270 -8.58 -17.41 16.44
N LYS A 271 -8.78 -18.74 16.38
CA LYS A 271 -7.78 -19.70 15.87
C LYS A 271 -7.40 -19.43 14.42
N THR A 272 -8.35 -19.06 13.57
CA THR A 272 -8.13 -18.70 12.16
C THR A 272 -7.32 -17.41 12.06
N ARG A 273 -7.71 -16.38 12.81
CA ARG A 273 -6.97 -15.10 12.86
C ARG A 273 -5.52 -15.30 13.30
N GLN A 274 -5.30 -16.01 14.40
CA GLN A 274 -3.97 -16.30 14.93
C GLN A 274 -3.10 -17.08 13.93
N ARG A 275 -3.70 -18.03 13.19
CA ARG A 275 -2.99 -18.74 12.10
C ARG A 275 -2.53 -17.77 11.02
N ILE A 276 -3.41 -16.87 10.57
CA ILE A 276 -3.06 -15.85 9.56
C ILE A 276 -1.96 -14.93 10.08
N GLU A 277 -2.12 -14.36 11.28
CA GLU A 277 -1.12 -13.48 11.89
C GLU A 277 0.24 -14.18 12.05
N LYS A 278 0.25 -15.46 12.42
CA LYS A 278 1.47 -16.26 12.49
C LYS A 278 2.13 -16.44 11.12
N ALA A 279 1.35 -16.73 10.07
CA ALA A 279 1.89 -16.84 8.71
C ALA A 279 2.49 -15.52 8.21
N TYR A 280 1.95 -14.38 8.66
CA TYR A 280 2.46 -13.04 8.34
C TYR A 280 3.24 -12.40 9.50
N ALA A 281 3.84 -13.18 10.39
CA ALA A 281 4.44 -12.67 11.63
C ALA A 281 5.53 -11.60 11.37
N LEU A 282 6.30 -11.72 10.29
CA LEU A 282 7.30 -10.72 9.92
C LEU A 282 6.65 -9.39 9.51
N ASP A 283 5.58 -9.41 8.70
CA ASP A 283 4.83 -8.20 8.35
C ASP A 283 4.20 -7.57 9.60
N MET A 284 3.65 -8.40 10.51
CA MET A 284 3.12 -7.94 11.79
C MET A 284 4.20 -7.23 12.60
N CYS A 285 5.37 -7.84 12.76
CA CYS A 285 6.46 -7.26 13.53
C CYS A 285 6.98 -5.94 12.94
N ILE A 286 7.11 -5.84 11.62
CA ILE A 286 7.62 -4.64 10.95
C ILE A 286 6.61 -3.50 10.99
N PHE A 287 5.39 -3.78 10.50
CA PHE A 287 4.40 -2.76 10.19
C PHE A 287 3.35 -2.59 11.27
N TYR A 288 3.20 -3.54 12.21
CA TYR A 288 2.16 -3.53 13.24
C TYR A 288 2.69 -3.99 14.61
N PRO A 289 3.67 -3.27 15.21
CA PRO A 289 4.19 -3.64 16.51
C PRO A 289 3.07 -3.63 17.56
N THR A 290 3.11 -4.60 18.46
CA THR A 290 2.15 -4.75 19.55
C THR A 290 2.10 -3.50 20.41
N GLY A 291 0.89 -3.02 20.72
CA GLY A 291 0.65 -1.89 21.63
C GLY A 291 0.42 -0.52 20.99
N ALA A 292 0.45 -0.40 19.66
CA ALA A 292 0.16 0.87 18.96
C ALA A 292 -1.22 0.84 18.26
N PRO A 293 -2.15 1.76 18.55
CA PRO A 293 -3.48 1.79 17.93
C PRO A 293 -3.50 2.15 16.43
N THR A 294 -2.39 2.64 15.85
CA THR A 294 -2.26 3.01 14.42
C THR A 294 -0.97 2.45 13.82
N ALA A 295 -0.82 1.13 13.85
CA ALA A 295 0.50 0.53 13.97
C ALA A 295 1.46 0.66 12.76
N CYS A 296 1.02 1.08 11.55
CA CYS A 296 1.92 1.43 10.44
C CYS A 296 2.12 2.93 10.18
N ASP A 297 1.41 3.80 10.88
CA ASP A 297 1.41 5.23 10.58
C ASP A 297 2.61 5.95 11.19
N GLY A 298 3.18 6.90 10.45
CA GLY A 298 4.29 7.74 10.91
C GLY A 298 5.67 7.08 10.94
N LEU A 299 5.80 5.79 10.61
CA LEU A 299 7.08 5.09 10.62
C LEU A 299 8.05 5.66 9.57
N SER A 300 9.27 5.97 10.00
CA SER A 300 10.36 6.38 9.14
C SER A 300 11.05 5.20 8.45
N VAL A 301 11.78 5.49 7.37
CA VAL A 301 12.62 4.52 6.64
C VAL A 301 13.63 3.83 7.57
N GLN A 302 14.23 4.60 8.49
CA GLN A 302 15.21 4.08 9.44
C GLN A 302 14.56 3.14 10.44
N GLU A 303 13.41 3.51 11.01
CA GLU A 303 12.67 2.63 11.93
C GLU A 303 12.25 1.33 11.25
N LEU A 304 11.74 1.39 10.02
CA LEU A 304 11.34 0.20 9.26
C LEU A 304 12.53 -0.73 8.98
N THR A 305 13.68 -0.16 8.63
CA THR A 305 14.92 -0.91 8.43
C THR A 305 15.40 -1.58 9.71
N VAL A 306 15.42 -0.85 10.83
CA VAL A 306 15.79 -1.39 12.14
C VAL A 306 14.84 -2.50 12.55
N ARG A 307 13.52 -2.30 12.37
CA ARG A 307 12.52 -3.32 12.67
C ARG A 307 12.71 -4.58 11.85
N TYR A 308 12.85 -4.49 10.53
CA TYR A 308 13.08 -5.68 9.70
C TYR A 308 14.29 -6.49 10.19
N ARG A 309 15.38 -5.81 10.56
CA ARG A 309 16.59 -6.47 11.06
C ARG A 309 16.41 -7.12 12.43
N ASN A 310 15.61 -6.50 13.30
CA ASN A 310 15.38 -6.96 14.67
C ASN A 310 14.22 -7.97 14.78
N CYS A 311 13.30 -7.97 13.82
CA CYS A 311 12.23 -8.94 13.74
C CYS A 311 12.82 -10.32 13.42
N THR A 312 13.05 -11.11 14.45
CA THR A 312 13.39 -12.52 14.29
C THR A 312 12.19 -13.26 13.73
N LEU A 313 12.41 -14.18 12.77
CA LEU A 313 11.36 -15.07 12.26
C LEU A 313 10.75 -15.98 13.35
N HIS A 314 11.35 -16.00 14.54
CA HIS A 314 10.70 -16.44 15.75
C HIS A 314 9.60 -15.43 16.09
N GLY A 315 8.40 -15.67 15.54
CA GLY A 315 7.17 -15.06 16.06
C GLY A 315 7.09 -15.24 17.57
N PRO A 316 6.23 -14.47 18.28
CA PRO A 316 6.15 -14.53 19.73
C PRO A 316 6.11 -15.99 20.18
N THR A 317 7.16 -16.40 20.87
CA THR A 317 7.20 -17.67 21.59
C THR A 317 6.11 -17.54 22.66
N ASN A 318 4.95 -18.11 22.38
CA ASN A 318 3.89 -18.30 23.36
C ASN A 318 4.44 -19.03 24.59
#